data_AF-A0A1G9YT86-F1
#
_entry.id   AF-A0A1G9YT86-F1
#
_cell.length_a   1.000
_cell.length_b   1.000
_cell.length_c   1.000
_cell.angle_alpha   90.00
_cell.angle_beta   90.00
_cell.angle_gamma   90.00
#
_symmetry.space_group_name_H-M   'P 1'
#
loop_
_entity.id
_entity.type
_entity.pdbx_description
1 polymer ?
#
loop_
_entity_poly.entity_id
_entity_poly.type
_entity_poly.pdbx_seq_one_letter_code
_entity_poly.pdbx_strand_id
1 'polypeptide(L)'
;MKHRFTKYLGRVTEILELGFEEKFIYVHYTKGKTEKTACILKNNDKSQSEYLEAFFKENNVSEEMKKEVRKFLNNENNFNDEPWNEFTTFLMKTLSLNLVFGLTVALTVFAFYKLGSYLDARYGYEPWLTVIFIFMGIAIGGLTGYSMIQKYFKKPDSKDIQNEYDSQKQKNETTDFPIIDVTIDQVRRAVRQFSDNLPKGVYRTIIVQDDNSIDFKQLANILGGIPSKKFYMSKETYDLFEESEKNIPVEMDMVQKAVDLFVKERKAYPMLGFDPNRRVNYYQLMQDNFLKSEPEVQFYITDLDGLITHIRPEKKKIESSSQ
;
A
#
# COMPACT_ATOMS: atom_id res chain seq x y z
N MET A 1 18.13 -1.47 -4.60
CA MET A 1 16.84 -1.76 -5.28
C MET A 1 17.13 -2.05 -6.76
N LYS A 2 16.50 -3.04 -7.40
CA LYS A 2 16.70 -3.36 -8.83
C LYS A 2 15.53 -2.85 -9.64
N HIS A 3 15.80 -2.08 -10.69
CA HIS A 3 14.79 -1.47 -11.56
C HIS A 3 15.06 -1.82 -13.02
N ARG A 4 14.02 -2.24 -13.75
CA ARG A 4 14.13 -2.71 -15.13
C ARG A 4 13.38 -1.79 -16.08
N PHE A 5 14.08 -1.30 -17.09
CA PHE A 5 13.55 -0.50 -18.19
C PHE A 5 13.50 -1.38 -19.44
N THR A 6 12.42 -1.28 -20.22
CA THR A 6 12.25 -2.03 -21.47
C THR A 6 11.72 -1.09 -22.55
N LYS A 7 12.38 -1.03 -23.70
CA LYS A 7 11.98 -0.26 -24.88
C LYS A 7 11.94 -1.13 -26.12
N TYR A 8 10.95 -0.85 -26.96
CA TYR A 8 10.75 -1.52 -28.24
C TYR A 8 11.13 -0.56 -29.36
N LEU A 9 12.32 -0.72 -29.92
CA LEU A 9 12.83 0.10 -31.03
C LEU A 9 12.58 -0.64 -32.35
N GLY A 10 11.32 -0.69 -32.76
CA GLY A 10 10.89 -1.37 -33.98
C GLY A 10 11.08 -2.89 -33.90
N ARG A 11 12.14 -3.43 -34.53
CA ARG A 11 12.44 -4.88 -34.56
C ARG A 11 13.40 -5.35 -33.46
N VAL A 12 13.88 -4.45 -32.62
CA VAL A 12 14.86 -4.74 -31.56
C VAL A 12 14.33 -4.28 -30.22
N THR A 13 14.32 -5.19 -29.25
CA THR A 13 14.00 -4.88 -27.85
C THR A 13 15.29 -4.50 -27.12
N GLU A 14 15.24 -3.39 -26.41
CA GLU A 14 16.30 -2.86 -25.55
C GLU A 14 15.84 -2.97 -24.09
N ILE A 15 16.59 -3.69 -23.27
CA ILE A 15 16.32 -3.89 -21.84
C ILE A 15 17.52 -3.36 -21.06
N LEU A 16 17.26 -2.56 -20.03
CA LEU A 16 18.28 -2.05 -19.13
C LEU A 16 17.82 -2.31 -17.69
N GLU A 17 18.59 -3.04 -16.92
CA GLU A 17 18.38 -3.26 -15.49
C GLU A 17 19.43 -2.50 -14.69
N LEU A 18 18.98 -1.69 -13.74
CA LEU A 18 19.82 -0.90 -12.83
C LEU A 18 19.62 -1.39 -11.40
N GLY A 19 20.72 -1.70 -10.72
CA GLY A 19 20.75 -1.98 -9.30
C GLY A 19 21.54 -0.91 -8.57
N PHE A 20 20.91 -0.18 -7.66
CA PHE A 20 21.61 0.81 -6.83
C PHE A 20 21.96 0.21 -5.46
N GLU A 21 23.24 0.19 -5.15
CA GLU A 21 23.81 -0.17 -3.84
C GLU A 21 24.65 0.99 -3.27
N GLU A 22 25.08 0.90 -2.02
CA GLU A 22 25.79 2.00 -1.33
C GLU A 22 27.10 2.39 -2.04
N LYS A 23 27.86 1.40 -2.54
CA LYS A 23 29.22 1.61 -3.09
C LYS A 23 29.33 1.42 -4.61
N PHE A 24 28.32 0.84 -5.25
CA PHE A 24 28.34 0.61 -6.69
C PHE A 24 26.95 0.64 -7.32
N ILE A 25 26.92 0.79 -8.64
CA ILE A 25 25.74 0.69 -9.49
C ILE A 25 25.92 -0.53 -10.37
N TYR A 26 25.04 -1.50 -10.23
CA TYR A 26 24.94 -2.64 -11.13
C TYR A 26 24.15 -2.23 -12.36
N VAL A 27 24.68 -2.52 -13.54
CA VAL A 27 24.03 -2.25 -14.82
C VAL A 27 24.06 -3.50 -15.66
N HIS A 28 22.88 -3.99 -16.05
CA HIS A 28 22.74 -5.07 -17.03
C HIS A 28 21.97 -4.52 -18.23
N TYR A 29 22.52 -4.69 -19.42
CA TYR A 29 22.02 -4.08 -20.63
C TYR A 29 21.94 -5.12 -21.74
N THR A 30 20.78 -5.23 -22.37
CA THR A 30 20.52 -6.14 -23.48
C THR A 30 19.89 -5.38 -24.64
N LYS A 31 20.44 -5.53 -25.84
CA LYS A 31 19.87 -4.97 -27.08
C LYS A 31 19.92 -6.04 -28.17
N GLY A 32 18.78 -6.66 -28.48
CA GLY A 32 18.73 -7.77 -29.42
C GLY A 32 19.63 -8.93 -28.98
N LYS A 33 20.72 -9.18 -29.72
CA LYS A 33 21.71 -10.25 -29.42
C LYS A 33 22.89 -9.80 -28.54
N THR A 34 23.04 -8.51 -28.29
CA THR A 34 24.16 -8.00 -27.48
C THR A 34 23.74 -7.86 -26.03
N GLU A 35 24.47 -8.52 -25.14
CA GLU A 35 24.29 -8.47 -23.69
C GLU A 35 25.58 -7.95 -23.03
N LYS A 36 25.44 -7.03 -22.09
CA LYS A 36 26.54 -6.36 -21.40
C LYS A 36 26.17 -6.13 -19.95
N THR A 37 27.10 -6.45 -19.05
CA THR A 37 26.95 -6.23 -17.61
C THR A 37 28.14 -5.44 -17.09
N ALA A 38 27.89 -4.46 -16.24
CA ALA A 38 28.92 -3.67 -15.59
C ALA A 38 28.57 -3.37 -14.13
N CYS A 39 29.58 -3.29 -13.28
CA CYS A 39 29.49 -2.76 -11.94
C CYS A 39 30.30 -1.46 -11.88
N ILE A 40 29.60 -0.33 -11.69
CA ILE A 40 30.20 1.00 -11.69
C ILE A 40 30.40 1.42 -10.24
N LEU A 41 31.66 1.60 -9.81
CA LEU A 41 31.98 2.05 -8.46
C LEU A 41 31.60 3.52 -8.26
N LYS A 42 30.88 3.81 -7.18
CA LYS A 42 30.52 5.17 -6.78
C LYS A 42 31.71 5.79 -6.05
N ASN A 43 32.18 6.95 -6.52
CA ASN A 43 33.06 7.85 -5.78
C ASN A 43 32.26 9.09 -5.33
N ASN A 44 32.64 9.76 -4.25
CA ASN A 44 31.78 10.75 -3.57
C ASN A 44 31.55 12.07 -4.34
N ASP A 45 32.08 12.21 -5.56
CA ASP A 45 32.18 13.50 -6.24
C ASP A 45 31.27 13.65 -7.48
N LYS A 46 30.40 12.69 -7.81
CA LYS A 46 29.58 12.73 -9.03
C LYS A 46 28.14 12.28 -8.82
N SER A 47 27.24 12.82 -9.65
CA SER A 47 25.83 12.41 -9.68
C SER A 47 25.65 10.99 -10.23
N GLN A 48 24.59 10.28 -9.84
CA GLN A 48 24.31 8.93 -10.33
C GLN A 48 24.13 8.87 -11.86
N SER A 49 23.62 9.96 -12.46
CA SER A 49 23.51 10.10 -13.92
C SER A 49 24.89 10.16 -14.60
N GLU A 50 25.85 10.89 -14.03
CA GLU A 50 27.20 11.00 -14.60
C GLU A 50 27.95 9.66 -14.59
N TYR A 51 27.72 8.81 -13.59
CA TYR A 51 28.28 7.45 -13.56
C TYR A 51 27.76 6.58 -14.71
N LEU A 52 26.49 6.73 -15.06
CA LEU A 52 25.85 5.96 -16.11
C LEU A 52 26.13 6.49 -17.52
N GLU A 53 26.50 7.77 -17.67
CA GLU A 53 26.76 8.36 -18.99
C GLU A 53 27.93 7.71 -19.74
N ALA A 54 29.01 7.37 -19.04
CA ALA A 54 30.14 6.66 -19.64
C ALA A 54 29.69 5.30 -20.21
N PHE A 55 28.92 4.54 -19.43
CA PHE A 55 28.37 3.25 -19.83
C PHE A 55 27.38 3.39 -21.00
N PHE A 56 26.51 4.40 -20.97
CA PHE A 56 25.54 4.66 -22.03
C PHE A 56 26.19 5.04 -23.36
N LYS A 57 27.29 5.79 -23.30
CA LYS A 57 28.07 6.19 -24.49
C LYS A 57 28.82 5.00 -25.08
N GLU A 58 29.41 4.16 -24.25
CA GLU A 58 30.15 2.97 -24.70
C GLU A 58 29.23 1.92 -25.34
N ASN A 59 28.02 1.74 -24.83
CA ASN A 59 27.10 0.68 -25.27
C ASN A 59 26.05 1.15 -26.29
N ASN A 60 26.16 2.38 -26.82
CA ASN A 60 25.20 2.94 -27.80
C ASN A 60 23.73 2.77 -27.37
N VAL A 61 23.46 3.07 -26.10
CA VAL A 61 22.11 3.05 -25.52
C VAL A 61 21.25 4.08 -26.23
N SER A 62 19.97 3.78 -26.48
CA SER A 62 19.08 4.71 -27.20
C SER A 62 18.80 5.98 -26.40
N GLU A 63 18.58 7.09 -27.10
CA GLU A 63 18.23 8.37 -26.46
C GLU A 63 16.89 8.30 -25.72
N GLU A 64 15.95 7.48 -26.18
CA GLU A 64 14.68 7.23 -25.49
C GLU A 64 14.88 6.53 -24.15
N MET A 65 15.74 5.51 -24.10
CA MET A 65 16.12 4.81 -22.88
C MET A 65 16.86 5.75 -21.92
N LYS A 66 17.83 6.52 -22.40
CA LYS A 66 18.56 7.51 -21.58
C LYS A 66 17.61 8.54 -20.95
N LYS A 67 16.62 9.01 -21.70
CA LYS A 67 15.63 9.99 -21.21
C LYS A 67 14.78 9.43 -20.09
N GLU A 68 14.34 8.17 -20.20
CA GLU A 68 13.55 7.50 -19.16
C GLU A 68 14.36 7.24 -17.89
N VAL A 69 15.60 6.78 -18.03
CA VAL A 69 16.50 6.57 -16.89
C VAL A 69 16.82 7.90 -16.19
N ARG A 70 17.07 8.98 -16.93
CA ARG A 70 17.28 10.32 -16.34
C ARG A 70 16.04 10.80 -15.58
N LYS A 71 14.84 10.55 -16.10
CA LYS A 71 13.58 10.87 -15.41
C LYS A 71 13.43 10.07 -14.12
N PHE A 72 13.79 8.79 -14.13
CA PHE A 72 13.79 7.94 -12.95
C PHE A 72 14.76 8.46 -11.87
N LEU A 73 16.02 8.72 -12.24
CA LEU A 73 17.05 9.22 -11.31
C LEU A 73 16.69 10.58 -10.70
N ASN A 74 16.10 11.48 -11.50
CA ASN A 74 15.66 12.79 -11.00
C ASN A 74 14.47 12.68 -10.04
N ASN A 75 13.59 11.70 -10.23
CA ASN A 75 12.49 11.42 -9.30
C ASN A 75 12.97 10.70 -8.04
N GLU A 76 14.01 9.86 -8.11
CA GLU A 76 14.55 9.14 -6.95
C GLU A 76 15.21 10.09 -5.94
N ASN A 77 15.75 11.24 -6.38
CA ASN A 77 16.18 12.30 -5.47
C ASN A 77 15.04 12.86 -4.60
N ASN A 78 13.77 12.78 -5.03
CA ASN A 78 12.61 13.11 -4.18
C ASN A 78 12.20 11.98 -3.22
N PHE A 79 12.66 10.74 -3.45
CA PHE A 79 12.34 9.60 -2.59
C PHE A 79 13.25 9.50 -1.36
N ASN A 80 14.42 10.14 -1.36
CA ASN A 80 15.35 10.09 -0.23
C ASN A 80 14.90 10.94 0.99
N ASP A 81 13.97 11.87 0.81
CA ASP A 81 13.49 12.75 1.89
C ASP A 81 12.33 12.13 2.69
N GLU A 82 11.54 11.20 2.11
CA GLU A 82 10.41 10.57 2.81
C GLU A 82 10.84 9.69 4.00
N PRO A 83 11.83 8.78 3.89
CA PRO A 83 12.24 7.92 5.00
C PRO A 83 12.88 8.71 6.15
N TRP A 84 13.60 9.79 5.82
CA TRP A 84 14.24 10.65 6.81
C TRP A 84 13.24 11.58 7.50
N ASN A 85 12.25 12.12 6.78
CA ASN A 85 11.16 12.86 7.41
C ASN A 85 10.31 11.94 8.29
N GLU A 86 10.04 10.70 7.88
CA GLU A 86 9.32 9.73 8.69
C GLU A 86 10.12 9.31 9.94
N PHE A 87 11.43 9.06 9.81
CA PHE A 87 12.30 8.74 10.94
C PHE A 87 12.50 9.91 11.91
N THR A 88 12.68 11.13 11.41
CA THR A 88 12.79 12.34 12.25
C THR A 88 11.46 12.70 12.89
N THR A 89 10.34 12.48 12.19
CA THR A 89 8.99 12.62 12.77
C THR A 89 8.75 11.55 13.85
N PHE A 90 9.20 10.32 13.64
CA PHE A 90 9.15 9.25 14.63
C PHE A 90 10.02 9.58 15.86
N LEU A 91 11.25 10.06 15.64
CA LEU A 91 12.13 10.50 16.72
C LEU A 91 11.55 11.69 17.47
N MET A 92 11.07 12.72 16.77
CA MET A 92 10.42 13.88 17.40
C MET A 92 9.22 13.44 18.22
N LYS A 93 8.35 12.57 17.69
CA LYS A 93 7.17 12.08 18.41
C LYS A 93 7.53 11.20 19.61
N THR A 94 8.53 10.34 19.49
CA THR A 94 8.96 9.44 20.59
C THR A 94 9.72 10.20 21.69
N LEU A 95 10.55 11.16 21.30
CA LEU A 95 11.34 11.99 22.22
C LEU A 95 10.44 13.02 22.92
N SER A 96 9.51 13.64 22.20
CA SER A 96 8.47 14.49 22.79
C SER A 96 7.56 13.70 23.75
N LEU A 97 7.17 12.46 23.42
CA LEU A 97 6.36 11.63 24.32
C LEU A 97 7.09 11.36 25.65
N ASN A 98 8.35 10.94 25.60
CA ASN A 98 9.14 10.69 26.80
C ASN A 98 9.36 11.95 27.63
N LEU A 99 9.54 13.11 26.97
CA LEU A 99 9.69 14.41 27.63
C LEU A 99 8.38 14.87 28.27
N VAL A 100 7.26 14.76 27.57
CA VAL A 100 5.92 15.10 28.09
C VAL A 100 5.55 14.19 29.26
N PHE A 101 5.84 12.89 29.17
CA PHE A 101 5.65 11.96 30.28
C PHE A 101 6.47 12.37 31.51
N GLY A 102 7.77 12.61 31.34
CA GLY A 102 8.64 13.05 32.43
C GLY A 102 8.18 14.37 33.06
N LEU A 103 7.79 15.35 32.24
CA LEU A 103 7.28 16.64 32.70
C LEU A 103 5.96 16.50 33.47
N THR A 104 5.05 15.64 33.00
CA THR A 104 3.74 15.41 33.65
C THR A 104 3.91 14.78 35.03
N VAL A 105 4.79 13.77 35.14
CA VAL A 105 5.11 13.15 36.44
C VAL A 105 5.82 14.17 37.36
N ALA A 106 6.77 14.95 36.84
CA ALA A 106 7.47 15.95 37.65
C ALA A 106 6.52 17.04 38.19
N LEU A 107 5.62 17.57 37.34
CA LEU A 107 4.66 18.60 37.72
C LEU A 107 3.64 18.10 38.73
N THR A 108 3.14 16.87 38.55
CA THR A 108 2.19 16.26 39.49
C THR A 108 2.83 15.99 40.84
N VAL A 109 4.03 15.40 40.88
CA VAL A 109 4.77 15.18 42.13
C VAL A 109 5.08 16.50 42.83
N PHE A 110 5.51 17.53 42.09
CA PHE A 110 5.81 18.84 42.66
C PHE A 110 4.57 19.55 43.23
N ALA A 111 3.44 19.48 42.53
CA ALA A 111 2.18 20.06 43.01
C ALA A 111 1.72 19.40 44.31
N PHE A 112 1.77 18.08 44.38
CA PHE A 112 1.39 17.32 45.57
C PHE A 112 2.36 17.53 46.73
N TYR A 113 3.67 17.61 46.46
CA TYR A 113 4.67 18.00 47.46
C TYR A 113 4.38 19.39 48.07
N LYS A 114 4.13 20.39 47.21
CA LYS A 114 3.79 21.74 47.67
C LYS A 114 2.52 21.77 48.50
N LEU A 115 1.48 21.04 48.08
CA LEU A 115 0.23 20.94 48.81
C LEU A 115 0.43 20.28 50.19
N GLY A 116 1.16 19.17 50.23
CA GLY A 116 1.49 18.46 51.48
C GLY A 116 2.27 19.35 52.45
N SER A 117 3.33 20.02 51.97
CA SER A 117 4.15 20.91 52.80
C SER A 117 3.38 22.12 53.34
N TYR A 118 2.41 22.65 52.57
CA TYR A 118 1.55 23.74 53.00
C TYR A 118 0.57 23.29 54.09
N LEU A 119 0.02 22.07 53.97
CA LEU A 119 -0.89 21.50 54.97
C LEU A 119 -0.16 21.15 56.26
N ASP A 120 1.03 20.54 56.18
CA ASP A 120 1.87 20.25 57.34
C ASP A 120 2.20 21.54 58.12
N ALA A 121 2.60 22.60 57.41
CA ALA A 121 2.89 23.90 58.02
C ALA A 121 1.66 24.57 58.67
N ARG A 122 0.46 24.36 58.12
CA ARG A 122 -0.78 24.99 58.63
C ARG A 122 -1.38 24.28 59.83
N TYR A 123 -1.28 22.95 59.87
CA TYR A 123 -1.90 22.14 60.92
C TYR A 123 -0.91 21.61 61.96
N GLY A 124 0.40 21.89 61.80
CA GLY A 124 1.43 21.50 62.75
C GLY A 124 1.72 20.00 62.76
N TYR A 125 1.34 19.29 61.69
CA TYR A 125 1.73 17.90 61.52
C TYR A 125 3.21 17.85 61.15
N GLU A 126 3.95 16.94 61.78
CA GLU A 126 5.24 16.44 61.27
C GLU A 126 5.08 16.00 59.79
N PRO A 127 6.16 15.84 58.99
CA PRO A 127 6.10 15.75 57.50
C PRO A 127 5.35 14.53 56.90
N TRP A 128 4.51 13.86 57.68
CA TRP A 128 3.63 12.78 57.31
C TRP A 128 2.66 13.13 56.18
N LEU A 129 2.02 14.32 56.16
CA LEU A 129 1.14 14.64 55.03
C LEU A 129 1.95 14.82 53.75
N THR A 130 3.10 15.51 53.83
CA THR A 130 4.00 15.65 52.68
C THR A 130 4.38 14.29 52.10
N VAL A 131 4.73 13.30 52.93
CA VAL A 131 5.04 11.93 52.47
C VAL A 131 3.83 11.29 51.78
N ILE A 132 2.65 11.34 52.39
CA ILE A 132 1.42 10.75 51.83
C ILE A 132 1.06 11.38 50.48
N PHE A 133 1.14 12.71 50.37
CA PHE A 133 0.82 13.42 49.14
C PHE A 133 1.84 13.13 48.03
N ILE A 134 3.13 12.97 48.33
CA ILE A 134 4.13 12.55 47.32
C ILE A 134 3.78 11.19 46.73
N PHE A 135 3.48 10.19 47.57
CA PHE A 135 3.09 8.86 47.07
C PHE A 135 1.82 8.92 46.21
N MET A 136 0.85 9.75 46.59
CA MET A 136 -0.36 9.98 45.81
C MET A 136 -0.05 10.67 44.47
N GLY A 137 0.87 11.64 44.45
CA GLY A 137 1.33 12.32 43.25
C GLY A 137 2.05 11.38 42.27
N ILE A 138 2.90 10.48 42.76
CA ILE A 138 3.56 9.46 41.93
C ILE A 138 2.53 8.48 41.35
N ALA A 139 1.56 8.02 42.15
CA ALA A 139 0.53 7.11 41.69
C ALA A 139 -0.36 7.73 40.59
N ILE A 140 -0.81 8.97 40.79
CA ILE A 140 -1.64 9.70 39.82
C ILE A 140 -0.83 10.06 38.57
N GLY A 141 0.42 10.54 38.73
CA GLY A 141 1.33 10.84 37.63
C GLY A 141 1.65 9.60 36.79
N GLY A 142 1.89 8.46 37.44
CA GLY A 142 2.10 7.18 36.78
C GLY A 142 0.88 6.68 36.01
N LEU A 143 -0.32 6.74 36.62
CA LEU A 143 -1.58 6.34 35.98
C LEU A 143 -1.92 7.21 34.76
N THR A 144 -1.75 8.53 34.88
CA THR A 144 -2.02 9.46 33.78
C THR A 144 -1.04 9.27 32.62
N GLY A 145 0.25 9.12 32.93
CA GLY A 145 1.27 8.82 31.93
C GLY A 145 1.08 7.46 31.26
N TYR A 146 0.71 6.42 32.02
CA TYR A 146 0.38 5.08 31.48
C TYR A 146 -0.81 5.15 30.52
N SER A 147 -1.86 5.91 30.85
CA SER A 147 -3.02 6.11 29.98
C SER A 147 -2.66 6.80 28.66
N MET A 148 -1.76 7.79 28.66
CA MET A 148 -1.27 8.43 27.44
C MET A 148 -0.47 7.46 26.56
N ILE A 149 0.42 6.67 27.15
CA ILE A 149 1.20 5.65 26.46
C ILE A 149 0.28 4.60 25.84
N GLN A 150 -0.74 4.14 26.58
CA GLN A 150 -1.71 3.18 26.09
C GLN A 150 -2.50 3.73 24.89
N LYS A 151 -2.89 5.01 24.90
CA LYS A 151 -3.54 5.68 23.76
C LYS A 151 -2.61 5.87 22.57
N TYR A 152 -1.31 6.04 22.81
CA TYR A 152 -0.31 6.26 21.77
C TYR A 152 0.11 4.97 21.05
N PHE A 153 0.18 3.84 21.76
CA PHE A 153 0.52 2.53 21.19
C PHE A 153 -0.69 1.71 20.74
N LYS A 154 -1.91 2.13 21.09
CA LYS A 154 -3.11 1.60 20.43
C LYS A 154 -3.02 2.03 18.96
N LYS A 155 -2.80 1.09 18.04
CA LYS A 155 -2.97 1.31 16.60
C LYS A 155 -4.29 2.06 16.40
N PRO A 156 -4.36 3.07 15.49
CA PRO A 156 -5.64 3.69 15.18
C PRO A 156 -6.58 2.56 14.76
N ASP A 157 -7.61 2.34 15.58
CA ASP A 157 -8.68 1.41 15.26
C ASP A 157 -9.29 1.90 13.95
N SER A 158 -9.65 0.98 13.06
CA SER A 158 -10.27 1.27 11.75
C SER A 158 -11.49 2.20 11.83
N LYS A 159 -12.08 2.34 13.03
CA LYS A 159 -13.18 3.25 13.33
C LYS A 159 -12.81 4.74 13.30
N ASP A 160 -11.59 5.14 13.68
CA ASP A 160 -11.21 6.56 13.68
C ASP A 160 -10.92 7.08 12.27
N ILE A 161 -10.38 6.21 11.40
CA ILE A 161 -10.22 6.49 9.96
C ILE A 161 -11.60 6.57 9.29
N GLN A 162 -12.54 5.71 9.69
CA GLN A 162 -13.93 5.76 9.22
C GLN A 162 -14.60 7.10 9.58
N ASN A 163 -14.39 7.62 10.79
CA ASN A 163 -15.00 8.88 11.24
C ASN A 163 -14.47 10.13 10.51
N GLU A 164 -13.18 10.14 10.15
CA GLU A 164 -12.59 11.22 9.34
C GLU A 164 -13.06 11.15 7.88
N TYR A 165 -13.27 9.93 7.35
CA TYR A 165 -13.91 9.68 6.05
C TYR A 165 -15.41 10.01 6.03
N ASP A 166 -16.16 9.68 7.09
CA ASP A 166 -17.59 9.97 7.21
C ASP A 166 -17.84 11.49 7.34
N SER A 167 -16.90 12.22 7.94
CA SER A 167 -16.90 13.69 7.98
C SER A 167 -16.66 14.33 6.60
N GLN A 168 -15.94 13.66 5.70
CA GLN A 168 -15.83 14.06 4.28
C GLN A 168 -17.06 13.62 3.47
N LYS A 169 -17.69 12.50 3.82
CA LYS A 169 -18.92 11.99 3.20
C LYS A 169 -20.10 12.95 3.41
N GLN A 170 -20.27 13.51 4.61
CA GLN A 170 -21.32 14.50 4.90
C GLN A 170 -21.13 15.84 4.15
N LYS A 171 -19.91 16.18 3.72
CA LYS A 171 -19.66 17.42 2.97
C LYS A 171 -20.02 17.31 1.48
N ASN A 172 -20.18 16.09 0.96
CA ASN A 172 -20.51 15.81 -0.45
C ASN A 172 -21.97 15.37 -0.67
N GLU A 173 -22.81 15.35 0.38
CA GLU A 173 -24.21 14.88 0.28
C GLU A 173 -25.18 15.91 -0.31
N THR A 174 -24.73 17.12 -0.66
CA THR A 174 -25.59 18.21 -1.16
C THR A 174 -25.31 18.66 -2.60
N THR A 175 -24.44 17.98 -3.35
CA THR A 175 -24.23 18.27 -4.78
C THR A 175 -25.06 17.33 -5.65
N ASP A 176 -26.12 17.86 -6.26
CA ASP A 176 -26.87 17.19 -7.34
C ASP A 176 -25.96 17.05 -8.56
N PHE A 177 -25.24 15.94 -8.64
CA PHE A 177 -24.43 15.60 -9.79
C PHE A 177 -25.32 15.17 -10.96
N PRO A 178 -25.05 15.62 -12.20
CA PRO A 178 -25.82 15.18 -13.36
C PRO A 178 -25.62 13.68 -13.60
N ILE A 179 -26.67 13.02 -14.10
CA ILE A 179 -26.57 11.65 -14.59
C ILE A 179 -25.82 11.68 -15.92
N ILE A 180 -24.72 10.94 -16.01
CA ILE A 180 -23.85 10.87 -17.19
C ILE A 180 -23.80 9.44 -17.73
N ASP A 181 -23.59 9.29 -19.03
CA ASP A 181 -23.24 8.00 -19.62
C ASP A 181 -21.71 7.85 -19.64
N VAL A 182 -21.22 6.75 -19.09
CA VAL A 182 -19.78 6.48 -18.99
C VAL A 182 -19.46 5.05 -19.41
N THR A 183 -18.25 4.86 -19.93
CA THR A 183 -17.72 3.55 -20.27
C THR A 183 -16.95 2.94 -19.10
N ILE A 184 -16.81 1.60 -19.10
CA ILE A 184 -16.01 0.90 -18.10
C ILE A 184 -14.55 1.40 -18.04
N ASP A 185 -13.98 1.85 -19.17
CA ASP A 185 -12.64 2.43 -19.22
C ASP A 185 -12.56 3.79 -18.52
N GLN A 186 -13.61 4.61 -18.60
CA GLN A 186 -13.70 5.86 -17.86
C GLN A 186 -13.81 5.60 -16.37
N VAL A 187 -14.65 4.63 -15.98
CA VAL A 187 -14.75 4.18 -14.58
C VAL A 187 -13.39 3.69 -14.08
N ARG A 188 -12.67 2.89 -14.88
CA ARG A 188 -11.32 2.40 -14.53
C ARG A 188 -10.33 3.53 -14.30
N ARG A 189 -10.35 4.57 -15.13
CA ARG A 189 -9.50 5.76 -14.94
C ARG A 189 -9.89 6.52 -13.68
N ALA A 190 -11.18 6.70 -13.43
CA ALA A 190 -11.67 7.40 -12.24
C ALA A 190 -11.31 6.66 -10.95
N VAL A 191 -11.45 5.33 -10.91
CA VAL A 191 -11.05 4.49 -9.76
C VAL A 191 -9.55 4.58 -9.51
N ARG A 192 -8.72 4.55 -10.57
CA ARG A 192 -7.26 4.72 -10.45
C ARG A 192 -6.90 6.08 -9.89
N GLN A 193 -7.45 7.15 -10.47
CA GLN A 193 -7.22 8.52 -10.00
C GLN A 193 -7.71 8.72 -8.56
N PHE A 194 -8.84 8.12 -8.19
CA PHE A 194 -9.32 8.12 -6.81
C PHE A 194 -8.29 7.45 -5.89
N SER A 195 -7.80 6.28 -6.28
CA SER A 195 -6.82 5.53 -5.50
C SER A 195 -5.49 6.26 -5.33
N ASP A 196 -5.04 7.01 -6.33
CA ASP A 196 -3.79 7.78 -6.28
C ASP A 196 -3.89 8.95 -5.28
N ASN A 197 -5.10 9.42 -5.00
CA ASN A 197 -5.38 10.51 -4.06
C ASN A 197 -5.70 10.01 -2.63
N LEU A 198 -5.68 8.70 -2.40
CA LEU A 198 -5.96 8.15 -1.07
C LEU A 198 -4.76 8.34 -0.12
N PRO A 199 -5.00 8.65 1.17
CA PRO A 199 -3.96 8.65 2.18
C PRO A 199 -3.24 7.29 2.27
N LYS A 200 -1.95 7.30 2.61
CA LYS A 200 -1.17 6.08 2.83
C LYS A 200 -1.88 5.18 3.86
N GLY A 201 -2.16 3.93 3.49
CA GLY A 201 -2.83 2.93 4.34
C GLY A 201 -4.34 2.78 4.10
N VAL A 202 -4.94 3.60 3.23
CA VAL A 202 -6.34 3.45 2.83
C VAL A 202 -6.42 2.68 1.51
N TYR A 203 -7.20 1.60 1.49
CA TYR A 203 -7.39 0.77 0.31
C TYR A 203 -8.50 1.31 -0.58
N ARG A 204 -8.35 1.18 -1.91
CA ARG A 204 -9.38 1.60 -2.87
C ARG A 204 -10.71 0.86 -2.72
N THR A 205 -10.76 -0.24 -1.95
CA THR A 205 -11.98 -0.99 -1.63
C THR A 205 -13.02 -0.18 -0.85
N ILE A 206 -12.66 0.98 -0.30
CA ILE A 206 -13.59 1.85 0.43
C ILE A 206 -14.75 2.37 -0.45
N ILE A 207 -14.60 2.38 -1.77
CA ILE A 207 -15.66 2.77 -2.70
C ILE A 207 -16.55 1.59 -3.08
N VAL A 208 -16.24 0.37 -2.62
CA VAL A 208 -16.96 -0.85 -2.99
C VAL A 208 -17.89 -1.25 -1.86
N GLN A 209 -19.18 -1.32 -2.16
CA GLN A 209 -20.21 -1.78 -1.25
C GLN A 209 -20.13 -3.30 -1.03
N ASP A 210 -20.91 -3.83 -0.11
CA ASP A 210 -20.89 -5.26 0.22
C ASP A 210 -21.44 -6.16 -0.89
N ASP A 211 -22.26 -5.62 -1.79
CA ASP A 211 -22.75 -6.30 -3.00
C ASP A 211 -21.82 -6.12 -4.21
N ASN A 212 -20.57 -5.70 -3.97
CA ASN A 212 -19.57 -5.35 -4.98
C ASN A 212 -19.92 -4.14 -5.86
N SER A 213 -21.02 -3.42 -5.61
CA SER A 213 -21.35 -2.22 -6.37
C SER A 213 -20.43 -1.05 -5.99
N ILE A 214 -20.13 -0.19 -6.96
CA ILE A 214 -19.28 0.98 -6.74
C ILE A 214 -20.13 2.16 -6.25
N ASP A 215 -19.71 2.77 -5.15
CA ASP A 215 -20.26 4.02 -4.64
C ASP A 215 -19.74 5.22 -5.47
N PHE A 216 -20.49 5.52 -6.54
CA PHE A 216 -20.17 6.62 -7.44
C PHE A 216 -20.27 8.01 -6.81
N LYS A 217 -20.85 8.17 -5.62
CA LYS A 217 -20.82 9.47 -4.92
C LYS A 217 -19.39 9.91 -4.63
N GLN A 218 -18.51 8.95 -4.32
CA GLN A 218 -17.09 9.21 -4.04
C GLN A 218 -16.29 9.50 -5.32
N LEU A 219 -16.78 9.04 -6.47
CA LEU A 219 -16.15 9.23 -7.78
C LEU A 219 -16.75 10.40 -8.58
N ALA A 220 -17.87 10.98 -8.14
CA ALA A 220 -18.63 11.98 -8.90
C ALA A 220 -17.80 13.23 -9.22
N ASN A 221 -16.93 13.66 -8.30
CA ASN A 221 -16.00 14.78 -8.53
C ASN A 221 -14.96 14.49 -9.63
N ILE A 222 -14.60 13.22 -9.83
CA ILE A 222 -13.61 12.80 -10.83
C ILE A 222 -14.26 12.57 -12.19
N LEU A 223 -15.46 11.94 -12.19
CA LEU A 223 -16.23 11.65 -13.39
C LEU A 223 -17.02 12.87 -13.91
N GLY A 224 -17.26 13.87 -13.07
CA GLY A 224 -18.11 15.01 -13.38
C GLY A 224 -19.62 14.71 -13.33
N GLY A 225 -20.01 13.57 -12.76
CA GLY A 225 -21.39 13.10 -12.72
C GLY A 225 -21.53 11.71 -12.12
N ILE A 226 -22.78 11.27 -11.92
CA ILE A 226 -23.09 9.89 -11.50
C ILE A 226 -23.45 9.07 -12.74
N PRO A 227 -22.82 7.90 -12.95
CA PRO A 227 -23.17 7.02 -14.06
C PRO A 227 -24.64 6.61 -14.10
N SER A 228 -25.22 6.59 -15.30
CA SER A 228 -26.57 6.08 -15.55
C SER A 228 -26.68 4.57 -15.35
N LYS A 229 -25.57 3.86 -15.59
CA LYS A 229 -25.42 2.41 -15.43
C LYS A 229 -24.66 2.11 -14.15
N LYS A 230 -24.96 0.98 -13.53
CA LYS A 230 -24.19 0.47 -12.41
C LYS A 230 -22.96 -0.28 -12.91
N PHE A 231 -21.93 -0.24 -12.08
CA PHE A 231 -20.69 -0.98 -12.27
C PHE A 231 -20.31 -1.64 -10.96
N TYR A 232 -19.60 -2.75 -11.08
CA TYR A 232 -19.19 -3.58 -9.98
C TYR A 232 -17.67 -3.71 -9.94
N MET A 233 -17.10 -3.88 -8.75
CA MET A 233 -15.67 -4.08 -8.55
C MET A 233 -15.41 -5.23 -7.56
N SER A 234 -14.49 -6.12 -7.89
CA SER A 234 -13.98 -7.11 -6.94
C SER A 234 -13.15 -6.45 -5.85
N LYS A 235 -13.38 -6.83 -4.59
CA LYS A 235 -12.60 -6.32 -3.45
C LYS A 235 -11.21 -6.96 -3.37
N GLU A 236 -11.07 -8.17 -3.92
CA GLU A 236 -9.81 -8.93 -3.87
C GLU A 236 -8.90 -8.66 -5.09
N THR A 237 -9.45 -8.61 -6.32
CA THR A 237 -8.64 -8.43 -7.54
C THR A 237 -8.68 -7.01 -8.12
N TYR A 238 -9.62 -6.17 -7.67
CA TYR A 238 -9.88 -4.82 -8.21
C TYR A 238 -10.33 -4.78 -9.67
N ASP A 239 -10.71 -5.91 -10.26
CA ASP A 239 -11.30 -5.92 -11.60
C ASP A 239 -12.69 -5.29 -11.58
N LEU A 240 -13.04 -4.65 -12.70
CA LEU A 240 -14.28 -3.90 -12.91
C LEU A 240 -15.19 -4.64 -13.88
N PHE A 241 -16.49 -4.56 -13.62
CA PHE A 241 -17.54 -5.28 -14.34
C PHE A 241 -18.75 -4.39 -14.60
N GLU A 242 -19.47 -4.67 -15.68
CA GLU A 242 -20.75 -4.02 -16.00
C GLU A 242 -21.93 -4.78 -15.34
N GLU A 243 -23.13 -4.20 -15.39
CA GLU A 243 -24.35 -4.81 -14.82
C GLU A 243 -24.62 -6.23 -15.34
N SER A 244 -24.31 -6.51 -16.61
CA SER A 244 -24.48 -7.84 -17.20
C SER A 244 -23.61 -8.92 -16.56
N GLU A 245 -22.55 -8.53 -15.87
CA GLU A 245 -21.52 -9.41 -15.29
C GLU A 245 -21.50 -9.32 -13.75
N LYS A 246 -22.59 -8.83 -13.15
CA LYS A 246 -22.70 -8.59 -11.70
C LYS A 246 -22.37 -9.80 -10.82
N ASN A 247 -22.64 -11.02 -11.29
CA ASN A 247 -22.36 -12.25 -10.53
C ASN A 247 -20.86 -12.58 -10.45
N ILE A 248 -20.07 -12.20 -11.47
CA ILE A 248 -18.65 -12.50 -11.55
C ILE A 248 -17.85 -11.97 -10.36
N PRO A 249 -17.91 -10.69 -9.95
CA PRO A 249 -17.09 -10.18 -8.84
C PRO A 249 -17.40 -10.85 -7.50
N VAL A 250 -18.66 -11.24 -7.26
CA VAL A 250 -19.07 -11.93 -6.03
C VAL A 250 -18.43 -13.32 -5.97
N GLU A 251 -18.54 -14.09 -7.04
CA GLU A 251 -17.91 -15.41 -7.14
C GLU A 251 -16.38 -15.31 -7.11
N MET A 252 -15.83 -14.29 -7.77
CA MET A 252 -14.39 -14.08 -7.85
C MET A 252 -13.78 -13.75 -6.48
N ASP A 253 -14.42 -12.88 -5.68
CA ASP A 253 -13.96 -12.59 -4.32
C ASP A 253 -14.04 -13.83 -3.41
N MET A 254 -15.07 -14.66 -3.59
CA MET A 254 -15.21 -15.92 -2.86
C MET A 254 -14.08 -16.90 -3.22
N VAL A 255 -13.82 -17.08 -4.52
CA VAL A 255 -12.81 -18.02 -5.01
C VAL A 255 -11.40 -17.52 -4.69
N GLN A 256 -11.11 -16.22 -4.83
CA GLN A 256 -9.80 -15.67 -4.50
C GLN A 256 -9.46 -15.90 -3.03
N LYS A 257 -10.39 -15.66 -2.10
CA LYS A 257 -10.20 -15.97 -0.67
C LYS A 257 -9.90 -17.44 -0.43
N ALA A 258 -10.61 -18.33 -1.12
CA ALA A 258 -10.37 -19.78 -1.01
C ALA A 258 -8.98 -20.16 -1.55
N VAL A 259 -8.56 -19.57 -2.67
CA VAL A 259 -7.22 -19.76 -3.24
C VAL A 259 -6.15 -19.26 -2.29
N ASP A 260 -6.30 -18.07 -1.73
CA ASP A 260 -5.32 -17.47 -0.80
C ASP A 260 -5.15 -18.32 0.46
N LEU A 261 -6.26 -18.83 1.01
CA LEU A 261 -6.24 -19.75 2.14
C LEU A 261 -5.53 -21.07 1.78
N PHE A 262 -5.86 -21.66 0.63
CA PHE A 262 -5.23 -22.87 0.15
C PHE A 262 -3.71 -22.69 -0.04
N VAL A 263 -3.28 -21.59 -0.66
CA VAL A 263 -1.87 -21.27 -0.88
C VAL A 263 -1.15 -21.03 0.44
N LYS A 264 -1.79 -20.35 1.39
CA LYS A 264 -1.23 -20.10 2.72
C LYS A 264 -0.91 -21.40 3.44
N GLU A 265 -1.80 -22.39 3.37
CA GLU A 265 -1.68 -23.68 4.06
C GLU A 265 -0.81 -24.70 3.30
N ARG A 266 -1.01 -24.84 1.99
CA ARG A 266 -0.37 -25.88 1.16
C ARG A 266 0.89 -25.42 0.44
N LYS A 267 1.16 -24.11 0.39
CA LYS A 267 2.26 -23.49 -0.38
C LYS A 267 2.26 -23.84 -1.87
N ALA A 268 1.09 -24.22 -2.39
CA ALA A 268 0.86 -24.57 -3.78
C ALA A 268 -0.46 -23.98 -4.23
N TYR A 269 -0.60 -23.74 -5.53
CA TYR A 269 -1.83 -23.22 -6.12
C TYR A 269 -2.83 -24.36 -6.41
N PRO A 270 -4.14 -24.15 -6.19
CA PRO A 270 -5.18 -25.14 -6.46
C PRO A 270 -5.45 -25.21 -7.96
N MET A 271 -4.59 -25.90 -8.70
CA MET A 271 -4.67 -26.08 -10.15
C MET A 271 -4.59 -27.55 -10.52
N LEU A 272 -5.22 -27.91 -11.63
CA LEU A 272 -4.97 -29.22 -12.25
C LEU A 272 -3.54 -29.28 -12.76
N GLY A 273 -2.82 -30.35 -12.40
CA GLY A 273 -1.48 -30.61 -12.93
C GLY A 273 -1.52 -30.63 -14.45
N PHE A 274 -0.57 -29.93 -15.08
CA PHE A 274 -0.42 -29.84 -16.54
C PHE A 274 -1.52 -29.10 -17.31
N ASP A 275 -2.39 -28.33 -16.65
CA ASP A 275 -3.35 -27.48 -17.37
C ASP A 275 -2.67 -26.24 -17.96
N PRO A 276 -2.59 -26.09 -19.30
CA PRO A 276 -1.93 -24.95 -19.94
C PRO A 276 -2.63 -23.62 -19.62
N ASN A 277 -3.93 -23.66 -19.33
CA ASN A 277 -4.70 -22.46 -19.05
C ASN A 277 -4.74 -22.14 -17.55
N ARG A 278 -4.15 -23.00 -16.69
CA ARG A 278 -4.09 -22.77 -15.23
C ARG A 278 -5.46 -22.55 -14.58
N ARG A 279 -6.44 -23.37 -14.95
CA ARG A 279 -7.78 -23.35 -14.33
C ARG A 279 -7.69 -23.61 -12.83
N VAL A 280 -8.47 -22.86 -12.07
CA VAL A 280 -8.68 -23.12 -10.65
C VAL A 280 -9.41 -24.46 -10.49
N ASN A 281 -8.88 -25.33 -9.64
CA ASN A 281 -9.46 -26.63 -9.34
C ASN A 281 -10.43 -26.49 -8.16
N TYR A 282 -11.72 -26.33 -8.46
CA TYR A 282 -12.76 -26.17 -7.43
C TYR A 282 -12.94 -27.41 -6.57
N TYR A 283 -12.74 -28.62 -7.12
CA TYR A 283 -12.85 -29.85 -6.33
C TYR A 283 -11.83 -29.88 -5.18
N GLN A 284 -10.59 -29.42 -5.41
CA GLN A 284 -9.60 -29.32 -4.34
C GLN A 284 -10.00 -28.31 -3.26
N LEU A 285 -10.55 -27.16 -3.68
CA LEU A 285 -11.00 -26.13 -2.75
C LEU A 285 -12.23 -26.56 -1.93
N MET A 286 -13.14 -27.32 -2.53
CA MET A 286 -14.33 -27.84 -1.84
C MET A 286 -13.98 -29.01 -0.91
N GLN A 287 -13.13 -29.94 -1.34
CA GLN A 287 -12.73 -31.10 -0.54
C GLN A 287 -12.07 -30.69 0.78
N ASP A 288 -11.23 -29.65 0.75
CA ASP A 288 -10.55 -29.12 1.92
C ASP A 288 -11.39 -28.02 2.65
N ASN A 289 -12.67 -27.83 2.28
CA ASN A 289 -13.61 -26.86 2.84
C ASN A 289 -13.18 -25.37 2.75
N PHE A 290 -12.28 -25.02 1.83
CA PHE A 290 -11.95 -23.61 1.54
C PHE A 290 -13.07 -22.91 0.78
N LEU A 291 -13.86 -23.66 0.01
CA LEU A 291 -14.96 -23.17 -0.81
C LEU A 291 -16.26 -23.88 -0.43
N LYS A 292 -17.33 -23.10 -0.19
CA LYS A 292 -18.62 -23.63 0.26
C LYS A 292 -19.50 -24.16 -0.88
N SER A 293 -19.41 -23.54 -2.06
CA SER A 293 -20.19 -23.87 -3.24
C SER A 293 -19.37 -23.65 -4.48
N GLU A 294 -19.60 -24.47 -5.50
CA GLU A 294 -18.96 -24.29 -6.81
C GLU A 294 -19.50 -23.03 -7.50
N PRO A 295 -18.63 -22.13 -8.00
CA PRO A 295 -19.05 -20.97 -8.78
C PRO A 295 -19.54 -21.39 -10.17
N GLU A 296 -20.44 -20.61 -10.77
CA GLU A 296 -20.85 -20.82 -12.15
C GLU A 296 -19.75 -20.44 -13.15
N VAL A 297 -18.91 -19.47 -12.78
CA VAL A 297 -17.82 -18.95 -13.61
C VAL A 297 -16.55 -19.78 -13.42
N GLN A 298 -15.88 -20.14 -14.52
CA GLN A 298 -14.54 -20.73 -14.48
C GLN A 298 -13.47 -19.64 -14.38
N PHE A 299 -12.69 -19.67 -13.29
CA PHE A 299 -11.56 -18.79 -13.05
C PHE A 299 -10.23 -19.48 -13.37
N TYR A 300 -9.22 -18.66 -13.64
CA TYR A 300 -7.87 -19.06 -14.01
C TYR A 300 -6.87 -18.33 -13.13
N ILE A 301 -5.81 -19.01 -12.69
CA ILE A 301 -4.76 -18.41 -11.88
C ILE A 301 -3.75 -17.71 -12.79
N THR A 302 -3.49 -16.45 -12.49
CA THR A 302 -2.54 -15.62 -13.22
C THR A 302 -1.11 -15.79 -12.71
N ASP A 303 -0.14 -15.25 -13.46
CA ASP A 303 1.26 -15.14 -13.01
C ASP A 303 1.46 -14.02 -11.96
N LEU A 304 0.45 -13.17 -11.74
CA LEU A 304 0.52 -12.01 -10.86
C LEU A 304 0.12 -12.42 -9.44
N ASP A 305 1.10 -12.93 -8.69
CA ASP A 305 0.99 -13.22 -7.25
C ASP A 305 -0.17 -14.16 -6.86
N GLY A 306 -0.62 -15.01 -7.79
CA GLY A 306 -1.73 -15.94 -7.53
C GLY A 306 -3.13 -15.34 -7.65
N LEU A 307 -3.25 -14.12 -8.17
CA LEU A 307 -4.56 -13.53 -8.48
C LEU A 307 -5.29 -14.37 -9.53
N ILE A 308 -6.61 -14.48 -9.40
CA ILE A 308 -7.47 -15.16 -10.35
C ILE A 308 -8.09 -14.18 -11.34
N THR A 309 -8.46 -14.69 -12.51
CA THR A 309 -9.18 -13.95 -13.53
C THR A 309 -10.26 -14.82 -14.17
N HIS A 310 -11.35 -14.20 -14.63
CA HIS A 310 -12.38 -14.86 -15.44
C HIS A 310 -12.00 -14.93 -16.93
N ILE A 311 -10.98 -14.16 -17.34
CA ILE A 311 -10.50 -14.12 -18.73
C ILE A 311 -9.61 -15.33 -18.97
N ARG A 312 -9.98 -16.15 -19.95
CA ARG A 312 -9.17 -17.31 -20.33
C ARG A 312 -7.80 -16.84 -20.84
N PRO A 313 -6.68 -17.29 -20.24
CA PRO A 313 -5.35 -16.90 -20.71
C PRO A 313 -5.11 -17.45 -22.12
N GLU A 314 -4.57 -16.61 -23.00
CA GLU A 314 -4.17 -17.03 -24.33
C GLU A 314 -2.95 -17.97 -24.22
N LYS A 315 -2.97 -19.06 -24.98
CA LYS A 315 -1.82 -19.98 -25.05
C LYS A 315 -0.60 -19.19 -25.52
N LYS A 316 0.43 -19.05 -24.67
CA LYS A 316 1.78 -18.72 -25.15
C LYS A 316 2.11 -19.75 -26.24
N LYS A 317 2.22 -19.33 -27.50
CA LYS A 317 2.80 -20.17 -28.55
C LYS A 317 4.21 -20.52 -28.07
N ILE A 318 4.37 -21.76 -27.62
CA ILE A 318 5.68 -22.34 -27.39
C ILE A 318 6.30 -22.38 -28.79
N GLU A 319 7.11 -21.38 -29.13
CA GLU A 319 8.02 -21.48 -30.25
C GLU A 319 8.98 -22.62 -29.92
N SER A 320 8.68 -23.79 -30.47
CA SER A 320 9.54 -24.94 -30.55
C SER A 320 10.79 -24.54 -31.34
N SER A 321 11.79 -24.00 -30.66
CA SER A 321 13.17 -23.98 -31.15
C SER A 321 13.79 -25.34 -30.83
N SER A 322 13.32 -26.35 -31.57
CA SER A 322 14.10 -27.55 -31.84
C SER A 322 14.88 -27.28 -33.12
N GLN A 323 16.17 -26.96 -32.99
CA GLN A 323 17.22 -27.25 -33.98
C GLN A 323 18.59 -27.06 -33.35
#